data_AF-A0A1T5EKM3-F1
#
_entry.id   AF-A0A1T5EKM3-F1
#
_cell.length_a   1.000
_cell.length_b   1.000
_cell.length_c   1.000
_cell.angle_alpha   90.00
_cell.angle_beta   90.00
_cell.angle_gamma   90.00
#
_symmetry.space_group_name_H-M   'P 1'
#
loop_
_entity.id
_entity.type
_entity.pdbx_description
1 polymer ?
#
loop_
_entity_poly.entity_id
_entity_poly.type
_entity_poly.pdbx_seq_one_letter_code
_entity_poly.pdbx_strand_id
1 'polypeptide(L)'
;MVRVQNNHFFISDGTIPIIYKGSTNNWIASKYMEEKVYFSLLQPIENNKFLFRSQRAANGENVLGKLNIKDSTTFELYEDALQKQIDGVFDTDGQLVTDSKTNQGVYTYYYRNQYMVYQAQNNNFSTGKTIDTTTLAKIEITTLANGEKKMGAPPHKVNSKTHAYDGLLYIKSELMGKNEPQSMWKQASIIDVYGYNKNEYKYSFYAYDHKKDKIKEFAINNNYFFGLIGNSLARYVINK
;
A
#
# COMPACT_ATOMS: atom_id res chain seq x y z
N MET A 1 12.62 1.77 6.67
CA MET A 1 12.01 1.21 5.43
C MET A 1 12.92 1.46 4.24
N VAL A 2 12.98 0.54 3.27
CA VAL A 2 13.76 0.70 2.03
C VAL A 2 12.83 0.71 0.82
N ARG A 3 13.09 1.60 -0.14
CA ARG A 3 12.39 1.70 -1.43
C ARG A 3 13.38 1.89 -2.56
N VAL A 4 13.12 1.26 -3.70
CA VAL A 4 13.93 1.40 -4.92
C VAL A 4 13.07 2.03 -6.00
N GLN A 5 13.59 3.06 -6.66
CA GLN A 5 12.95 3.71 -7.80
C GLN A 5 14.01 4.05 -8.84
N ASN A 6 13.92 3.42 -10.02
CA ASN A 6 14.90 3.55 -11.09
C ASN A 6 16.33 3.29 -10.57
N ASN A 7 17.24 4.23 -10.79
CA ASN A 7 18.65 4.11 -10.39
C ASN A 7 18.92 4.64 -8.97
N HIS A 8 17.87 4.83 -8.17
CA HIS A 8 17.97 5.34 -6.81
C HIS A 8 17.30 4.40 -5.80
N PHE A 9 17.80 4.43 -4.57
CA PHE A 9 17.12 3.84 -3.44
C PHE A 9 16.99 4.86 -2.32
N PHE A 10 16.00 4.64 -1.47
CA PHE A 10 15.67 5.48 -0.33
C PHE A 10 15.60 4.62 0.92
N ILE A 11 16.24 5.07 1.98
CA ILE A 11 16.12 4.49 3.32
C ILE A 11 15.46 5.55 4.20
N SER A 12 14.40 5.19 4.89
CA SER A 12 13.65 6.15 5.71
C SER A 12 13.24 5.58 7.05
N ASP A 13 13.28 6.43 8.07
CA ASP A 13 12.57 6.23 9.33
C ASP A 13 11.56 7.38 9.47
N GLY A 14 10.34 7.03 9.85
CA GLY A 14 9.26 8.01 9.98
C GLY A 14 8.97 8.39 11.43
N THR A 15 9.49 7.63 12.39
CA THR A 15 9.45 7.92 13.83
C THR A 15 10.50 8.96 14.19
N ILE A 16 11.67 8.85 13.55
CA ILE A 16 12.69 9.90 13.47
C ILE A 16 12.67 10.36 12.01
N PRO A 17 11.91 11.41 11.65
CA PRO A 17 11.55 11.74 10.27
C PRO A 17 12.78 12.06 9.40
N ILE A 18 13.38 11.03 8.84
CA ILE A 18 14.64 11.08 8.10
C ILE A 18 14.52 10.25 6.82
N ILE A 19 15.08 10.79 5.75
CA ILE A 19 15.19 10.10 4.47
C ILE A 19 16.65 10.19 4.03
N TYR A 20 17.22 9.05 3.68
CA TYR A 20 18.47 8.91 2.97
C TYR A 20 18.16 8.57 1.51
N LYS A 21 18.95 9.11 0.58
CA LYS A 21 18.87 8.82 -0.86
C LYS A 21 20.23 8.33 -1.32
N GLY A 22 20.25 7.26 -2.10
CA GLY A 22 21.46 6.70 -2.69
C GLY A 22 21.26 6.23 -4.11
N SER A 23 22.36 5.86 -4.78
CA SER A 23 22.34 5.26 -6.12
C SER A 23 22.39 3.74 -6.04
N THR A 24 21.60 3.05 -6.85
CA THR A 24 21.68 1.58 -6.97
C THR A 24 22.96 1.09 -7.67
N ASN A 25 23.76 2.00 -8.24
CA ASN A 25 25.04 1.66 -8.86
C ASN A 25 26.13 1.33 -7.84
N ASN A 26 26.15 2.04 -6.71
CA ASN A 26 27.18 1.90 -5.68
C ASN A 26 26.62 1.57 -4.29
N TRP A 27 25.30 1.61 -4.12
CA TRP A 27 24.61 1.36 -2.85
C TRP A 27 25.04 2.28 -1.69
N ILE A 28 25.53 3.47 -2.02
CA ILE A 28 25.90 4.50 -1.04
C ILE A 28 24.77 5.53 -0.97
N ALA A 29 24.32 5.84 0.23
CA ALA A 29 23.29 6.85 0.48
C ALA A 29 23.81 7.98 1.37
N SER A 30 23.32 9.18 1.10
CA SER A 30 23.52 10.36 1.94
C SER A 30 22.19 10.84 2.50
N LYS A 31 22.26 11.62 3.58
CA LYS A 31 21.07 12.27 4.15
C LYS A 31 20.42 13.14 3.07
N TYR A 32 19.10 13.04 2.95
CA TYR A 32 18.31 13.67 1.90
C TYR A 32 17.19 14.56 2.46
N MET A 33 16.59 14.19 3.60
CA MET A 33 15.69 15.03 4.40
C MET A 33 15.82 14.66 5.88
N GLU A 34 15.64 15.63 6.76
CA GLU A 34 15.61 15.44 8.22
C GLU A 34 14.63 16.44 8.87
N GLU A 35 13.82 15.93 9.81
CA GLU A 35 13.02 16.71 10.77
C GLU A 35 11.99 17.68 10.16
N LYS A 36 11.38 17.32 9.02
CA LYS A 36 10.34 18.15 8.38
C LYS A 36 8.93 17.61 8.52
N VAL A 37 8.73 16.30 8.36
CA VAL A 37 7.40 15.70 8.43
C VAL A 37 7.49 14.26 8.94
N TYR A 38 6.69 13.92 9.93
CA TYR A 38 6.51 12.54 10.41
C TYR A 38 5.67 11.75 9.41
N PHE A 39 5.98 10.48 9.23
CA PHE A 39 5.22 9.60 8.34
C PHE A 39 5.23 8.17 8.85
N SER A 40 4.16 7.42 8.62
CA SER A 40 4.10 5.97 8.87
C SER A 40 4.27 5.17 7.57
N LEU A 41 4.00 5.78 6.42
CA LEU A 41 4.24 5.22 5.08
C LEU A 41 4.90 6.28 4.20
N LEU A 42 5.78 5.85 3.31
CA LEU A 42 6.49 6.71 2.35
C LEU A 42 6.72 5.93 1.05
N GLN A 43 6.35 6.52 -0.08
CA GLN A 43 6.59 5.94 -1.39
C GLN A 43 7.11 7.01 -2.37
N PRO A 44 8.27 6.79 -3.00
CA PRO A 44 8.73 7.68 -4.06
C PRO A 44 7.80 7.54 -5.27
N ILE A 45 7.34 8.67 -5.81
CA ILE A 45 6.41 8.70 -6.97
C ILE A 45 7.08 9.19 -8.24
N GLU A 46 7.86 10.26 -8.14
CA GLU A 46 8.59 10.88 -9.25
C GLU A 46 9.67 11.77 -8.62
N ASN A 47 10.87 11.83 -9.22
CA ASN A 47 11.98 12.75 -8.89
C ASN A 47 11.73 13.69 -7.70
N ASN A 48 12.29 13.33 -6.54
CA ASN A 48 12.27 14.13 -5.31
C ASN A 48 10.87 14.35 -4.69
N LYS A 49 9.82 13.76 -5.26
CA LYS A 49 8.46 13.76 -4.72
C LYS A 49 8.14 12.39 -4.13
N PHE A 50 7.43 12.42 -3.02
CA PHE A 50 7.01 11.23 -2.30
C PHE A 50 5.55 11.40 -1.91
N LEU A 51 4.80 10.31 -1.99
CA LEU A 51 3.54 10.22 -1.27
C LEU A 51 3.83 9.64 0.11
N PHE A 52 3.13 10.13 1.11
CA PHE A 52 3.27 9.64 2.47
C PHE A 52 1.91 9.53 3.16
N ARG A 53 1.88 8.74 4.23
CA ARG A 53 0.81 8.78 5.23
C ARG A 53 1.39 9.28 6.53
N SER A 54 0.71 10.21 7.19
CA SER A 54 1.02 10.71 8.53
C SER A 54 -0.20 10.61 9.43
N GLN A 55 -0.06 11.06 10.67
CA GLN A 55 -1.17 11.21 11.62
C GLN A 55 -1.27 12.66 12.05
N ARG A 56 -2.50 13.20 12.09
CA ARG A 56 -2.75 14.56 12.55
C ARG A 56 -2.45 14.66 14.05
N ALA A 57 -1.67 15.66 14.44
CA ALA A 57 -1.33 15.88 15.85
C ALA A 57 -2.57 16.16 16.72
N ALA A 58 -3.62 16.76 16.14
CA ALA A 58 -4.83 17.16 16.88
C ALA A 58 -5.70 15.98 17.33
N ASN A 59 -5.76 14.90 16.56
CA ASN A 59 -6.73 13.81 16.79
C ASN A 59 -6.20 12.40 16.46
N GLY A 60 -4.96 12.28 16.00
CA GLY A 60 -4.31 11.01 15.65
C GLY A 60 -4.77 10.40 14.32
N GLU A 61 -5.72 11.03 13.62
CA GLU A 61 -6.29 10.48 12.38
C GLU A 61 -5.24 10.41 11.27
N ASN A 62 -5.27 9.33 10.50
CA ASN A 62 -4.41 9.18 9.35
C ASN A 62 -4.76 10.22 8.28
N VAL A 63 -3.72 10.78 7.66
CA VAL A 63 -3.83 11.71 6.54
C VAL A 63 -2.80 11.33 5.47
N LEU A 64 -3.18 11.43 4.20
CA LEU A 64 -2.24 11.29 3.09
C LEU A 64 -1.65 12.66 2.75
N GLY A 65 -0.41 12.67 2.30
CA GLY A 65 0.26 13.87 1.84
C GLY A 65 1.25 13.61 0.74
N LYS A 66 1.72 14.71 0.14
CA LYS A 66 2.80 14.71 -0.83
C LYS A 66 3.94 15.57 -0.30
N LEU A 67 5.14 15.00 -0.30
CA LEU A 67 6.38 15.62 0.13
C LEU A 67 7.21 15.92 -1.11
N ASN A 68 7.83 17.10 -1.16
CA ASN A 68 8.72 17.53 -2.23
C ASN A 68 10.04 18.03 -1.63
N ILE A 69 11.15 17.43 -2.05
CA ILE A 69 12.49 17.69 -1.49
C ILE A 69 13.39 18.30 -2.57
N LYS A 70 13.42 19.64 -2.63
CA LYS A 70 14.35 20.40 -3.49
C LYS A 70 15.33 21.18 -2.59
N ASP A 71 15.68 22.41 -2.98
CA ASP A 71 16.46 23.32 -2.14
C ASP A 71 15.75 23.61 -0.80
N SER A 72 14.41 23.59 -0.82
CA SER A 72 13.56 23.55 0.36
C SER A 72 12.70 22.29 0.36
N THR A 73 12.40 21.79 1.56
CA THR A 73 11.45 20.70 1.76
C THR A 73 10.07 21.30 2.02
N THR A 74 9.10 20.94 1.18
CA THR A 74 7.70 21.34 1.33
C THR A 74 6.80 20.12 1.31
N PHE A 75 5.64 20.22 1.97
CA PHE A 75 4.63 19.18 1.92
C PHE A 75 3.22 19.77 1.83
N GLU A 76 2.30 18.96 1.34
CA GLU A 76 0.86 19.25 1.36
C GLU A 76 0.10 18.02 1.88
N LEU A 77 -1.02 18.27 2.53
CA LEU A 77 -1.92 17.25 3.06
C LEU A 77 -3.20 17.21 2.22
N TYR A 78 -3.70 16.00 1.99
CA TYR A 78 -4.95 15.77 1.29
C TYR A 78 -6.03 15.42 2.32
N GLU A 79 -6.65 16.45 2.89
CA GLU A 79 -7.52 16.34 4.06
C GLU A 79 -8.70 15.37 3.84
N ASP A 80 -9.21 15.32 2.61
CA ASP A 80 -10.36 14.51 2.22
C ASP A 80 -9.98 13.19 1.53
N ALA A 81 -8.69 12.88 1.40
CA ALA A 81 -8.27 11.64 0.72
C ALA A 81 -8.62 10.39 1.54
N LEU A 82 -8.53 10.46 2.88
CA LEU A 82 -8.87 9.35 3.77
C LEU A 82 -10.21 9.57 4.46
N GLN A 83 -11.21 8.80 4.04
CA GLN A 83 -12.57 8.90 4.58
C GLN A 83 -12.73 8.04 5.83
N LYS A 84 -12.85 8.68 7.00
CA LYS A 84 -13.13 8.04 8.29
C LYS A 84 -14.56 7.50 8.35
N GLN A 85 -14.69 6.28 8.86
CA GLN A 85 -15.93 5.58 9.21
C GLN A 85 -16.08 5.38 10.73
N ILE A 86 -14.97 5.20 11.47
CA ILE A 86 -14.99 4.91 12.90
C ILE A 86 -14.08 5.88 13.67
N ASP A 87 -12.78 5.63 13.72
CA ASP A 87 -11.86 6.40 14.56
C ASP A 87 -10.86 7.25 13.77
N GLY A 88 -10.71 6.97 12.48
CA GLY A 88 -9.80 7.63 11.55
C GLY A 88 -8.38 7.10 11.63
N VAL A 89 -8.12 6.03 12.38
CA VAL A 89 -6.79 5.44 12.59
C VAL A 89 -6.78 3.99 12.12
N PHE A 90 -7.62 3.15 12.71
CA PHE A 90 -7.67 1.72 12.37
C PHE A 90 -8.52 1.46 11.13
N ASP A 91 -9.65 2.14 11.00
CA ASP A 91 -10.56 2.01 9.86
C ASP A 91 -9.97 2.58 8.56
N THR A 92 -9.06 3.54 8.68
CA THR A 92 -8.33 4.14 7.55
C THR A 92 -6.97 3.51 7.29
N ASP A 93 -6.56 2.49 8.06
CA ASP A 93 -5.28 1.80 7.86
C ASP A 93 -5.25 1.08 6.49
N GLY A 94 -4.05 0.90 5.94
CA GLY A 94 -3.89 0.45 4.57
C GLY A 94 -2.45 0.38 4.07
N GLN A 95 -2.32 0.21 2.75
CA GLN A 95 -1.05 0.14 2.03
C GLN A 95 -0.96 1.27 1.04
N LEU A 96 0.19 1.94 1.02
CA LEU A 96 0.54 2.91 -0.01
C LEU A 96 1.58 2.28 -0.92
N VAL A 97 1.30 2.22 -2.22
CA VAL A 97 2.22 1.74 -3.27
C VAL A 97 2.30 2.75 -4.41
N THR A 98 3.37 2.71 -5.20
CA THR A 98 3.50 3.51 -6.42
C THR A 98 3.69 2.63 -7.63
N ASP A 99 3.11 3.06 -8.75
CA ASP A 99 3.30 2.44 -10.05
C ASP A 99 4.41 3.17 -10.80
N SER A 100 5.56 2.51 -10.93
CA SER A 100 6.72 3.06 -11.61
C SER A 100 6.53 3.34 -13.11
N LYS A 101 5.51 2.75 -13.75
CA LYS A 101 5.22 2.96 -15.18
C LYS A 101 4.36 4.19 -15.42
N THR A 102 3.47 4.50 -14.50
CA THR A 102 2.52 5.61 -14.64
C THR A 102 2.85 6.80 -13.74
N ASN A 103 3.81 6.66 -12.82
CA ASN A 103 4.12 7.61 -11.75
C ASN A 103 2.87 7.98 -10.93
N GLN A 104 2.00 7.01 -10.67
CA GLN A 104 0.81 7.18 -9.83
C GLN A 104 0.99 6.47 -8.50
N GLY A 105 0.34 6.99 -7.45
CA GLY A 105 0.25 6.32 -6.16
C GLY A 105 -1.11 5.69 -5.95
N VAL A 106 -1.15 4.54 -5.30
CA VAL A 106 -2.40 3.87 -4.92
C VAL A 106 -2.37 3.58 -3.42
N TYR A 107 -3.40 4.05 -2.70
CA TYR A 107 -3.64 3.72 -1.31
C TYR A 107 -4.79 2.72 -1.19
N THR A 108 -4.56 1.52 -0.67
CA THR A 108 -5.60 0.49 -0.52
C THR A 108 -5.91 0.29 0.95
N TYR A 109 -7.19 0.39 1.34
CA TYR A 109 -7.60 0.15 2.73
C TYR A 109 -7.49 -1.32 3.09
N TYR A 110 -7.07 -1.65 4.32
CA TYR A 110 -7.03 -3.04 4.76
C TYR A 110 -8.41 -3.66 4.98
N TYR A 111 -9.36 -2.89 5.53
CA TYR A 111 -10.58 -3.44 6.13
C TYR A 111 -11.87 -3.12 5.36
N ARG A 112 -11.75 -2.53 4.16
CA ARG A 112 -12.88 -2.22 3.29
C ARG A 112 -12.49 -2.31 1.82
N ASN A 113 -13.49 -2.45 0.95
CA ASN A 113 -13.36 -2.69 -0.47
C ASN A 113 -13.00 -1.44 -1.30
N GLN A 114 -12.19 -0.53 -0.77
CA GLN A 114 -11.87 0.74 -1.43
C GLN A 114 -10.36 0.94 -1.60
N TYR A 115 -9.99 1.64 -2.66
CA TYR A 115 -8.64 2.15 -2.87
C TYR A 115 -8.68 3.56 -3.47
N MET A 116 -7.69 4.38 -3.14
CA MET A 116 -7.55 5.76 -3.61
C MET A 116 -6.40 5.82 -4.60
N VAL A 117 -6.58 6.50 -5.74
CA VAL A 117 -5.54 6.69 -6.76
C VAL A 117 -5.16 8.17 -6.80
N TYR A 118 -3.88 8.45 -6.60
CA TYR A 118 -3.33 9.80 -6.76
C TYR A 118 -3.26 10.18 -8.23
N GLN A 119 -3.95 11.27 -8.57
CA GLN A 119 -3.99 11.86 -9.90
C GLN A 119 -3.08 13.10 -9.94
N ALA A 120 -1.88 12.96 -10.52
CA ALA A 120 -0.89 14.03 -10.57
C ALA A 120 -1.41 15.30 -11.27
N GLN A 121 -2.24 15.15 -12.31
CA GLN A 121 -2.77 16.27 -13.11
C GLN A 121 -3.64 17.23 -12.29
N ASN A 122 -4.47 16.69 -11.41
CA ASN A 122 -5.40 17.46 -10.60
C ASN A 122 -4.93 17.59 -9.15
N ASN A 123 -3.77 17.03 -8.84
CA ASN A 123 -3.19 16.96 -7.51
C ASN A 123 -4.20 16.48 -6.44
N ASN A 124 -4.95 15.41 -6.74
CA ASN A 124 -6.00 14.90 -5.87
C ASN A 124 -6.05 13.37 -5.85
N PHE A 125 -6.90 12.81 -4.99
CA PHE A 125 -7.16 11.38 -4.95
C PHE A 125 -8.56 11.08 -5.53
N SER A 126 -8.63 10.01 -6.30
CA SER A 126 -9.88 9.46 -6.84
C SER A 126 -10.17 8.10 -6.21
N THR A 127 -11.45 7.78 -6.00
CA THR A 127 -11.87 6.56 -5.31
C THR A 127 -12.23 5.45 -6.31
N GLY A 128 -11.67 4.27 -6.10
CA GLY A 128 -12.08 3.02 -6.73
C GLY A 128 -12.55 1.98 -5.71
N LYS A 129 -13.11 0.88 -6.21
CA LYS A 129 -13.61 -0.24 -5.40
C LYS A 129 -13.05 -1.57 -5.89
N THR A 130 -12.83 -2.48 -4.96
CA THR A 130 -12.54 -3.89 -5.24
C THR A 130 -13.85 -4.68 -5.43
N ILE A 131 -13.76 -5.92 -5.92
CA ILE A 131 -14.96 -6.79 -6.07
C ILE A 131 -15.51 -7.28 -4.73
N ASP A 132 -14.74 -7.13 -3.65
CA ASP A 132 -15.20 -7.45 -2.30
C ASP A 132 -16.42 -6.59 -1.92
N THR A 133 -17.30 -7.12 -1.08
CA THR A 133 -18.55 -6.46 -0.69
C THR A 133 -18.47 -5.67 0.62
N THR A 134 -17.34 -5.72 1.32
CA THR A 134 -17.15 -5.07 2.64
C THR A 134 -16.94 -3.57 2.47
N THR A 135 -18.04 -2.82 2.42
CA THR A 135 -18.00 -1.34 2.29
C THR A 135 -17.68 -0.63 3.61
N LEU A 136 -18.11 -1.22 4.73
CA LEU A 136 -17.88 -0.71 6.07
C LEU A 136 -16.82 -1.56 6.77
N ALA A 137 -15.83 -0.90 7.38
CA ALA A 137 -14.80 -1.57 8.16
C ALA A 137 -15.44 -2.28 9.36
N LYS A 138 -15.31 -3.61 9.41
CA LYS A 138 -15.85 -4.46 10.49
C LYS A 138 -14.80 -4.67 11.60
N ILE A 139 -14.33 -3.57 12.21
CA ILE A 139 -13.32 -3.58 13.26
C ILE A 139 -13.94 -3.27 14.63
N GLU A 140 -13.38 -3.86 15.70
CA GLU A 140 -13.72 -3.50 17.09
C GLU A 140 -12.55 -2.74 17.72
N ILE A 141 -12.85 -1.60 18.33
CA ILE A 141 -11.86 -0.71 18.95
C ILE A 141 -12.22 -0.53 20.42
N THR A 142 -11.23 -0.69 21.29
CA THR A 142 -11.33 -0.45 22.73
C THR A 142 -10.41 0.68 23.12
N THR A 143 -10.89 1.61 23.93
CA THR A 143 -10.08 2.67 24.53
C THR A 143 -9.60 2.22 25.90
N LEU A 144 -8.28 2.26 26.12
CA LEU A 144 -7.65 1.95 27.40
C LEU A 144 -7.79 3.13 28.37
N ALA A 145 -7.54 2.89 29.66
CA ALA A 145 -7.68 3.90 30.71
C ALA A 145 -6.76 5.13 30.52
N ASN A 146 -5.63 4.96 29.83
CA ASN A 146 -4.69 6.02 29.47
C ASN A 146 -5.09 6.78 28.19
N GLY A 147 -6.24 6.47 27.58
CA GLY A 147 -6.73 7.07 26.34
C GLY A 147 -6.19 6.41 25.06
N GLU A 148 -5.28 5.44 25.14
CA GLU A 148 -4.79 4.70 23.98
C GLU A 148 -5.90 3.84 23.37
N LYS A 149 -5.97 3.81 22.04
CA LYS A 149 -6.90 2.95 21.31
C LYS A 149 -6.22 1.66 20.92
N LYS A 150 -6.86 0.54 21.19
CA LYS A 150 -6.41 -0.79 20.80
C LYS A 150 -7.50 -1.50 20.01
N MET A 151 -7.09 -2.26 19.01
CA MET A 151 -7.99 -3.15 18.31
C MET A 151 -8.35 -4.35 19.20
N GLY A 152 -9.64 -4.57 19.45
CA GLY A 152 -10.15 -5.64 20.34
C GLY A 152 -9.85 -7.03 19.78
N ALA A 153 -10.10 -7.22 18.48
CA ALA A 153 -9.56 -8.30 17.66
C ALA A 153 -9.44 -7.79 16.22
N PRO A 154 -8.31 -8.00 15.52
CA PRO A 154 -8.21 -7.60 14.13
C PRO A 154 -9.13 -8.45 13.26
N PRO A 155 -10.07 -7.86 12.51
CA PRO A 155 -10.85 -8.61 11.55
C PRO A 155 -9.94 -9.05 10.40
N HIS A 156 -10.43 -10.01 9.61
CA HIS A 156 -9.76 -10.43 8.38
C HIS A 156 -9.52 -9.22 7.48
N LYS A 157 -8.28 -9.10 6.97
CA LYS A 157 -7.94 -8.03 6.04
C LYS A 157 -8.61 -8.33 4.70
N VAL A 158 -9.44 -7.42 4.23
CA VAL A 158 -10.02 -7.50 2.88
C VAL A 158 -8.90 -7.46 1.84
N ASN A 159 -7.99 -6.50 1.96
CA ASN A 159 -6.87 -6.30 1.03
C ASN A 159 -5.53 -6.50 1.76
N SER A 160 -5.06 -7.74 1.88
CA SER A 160 -3.90 -8.06 2.73
C SER A 160 -2.58 -7.54 2.19
N LYS A 161 -2.39 -7.60 0.87
CA LYS A 161 -1.20 -7.14 0.14
C LYS A 161 -1.55 -6.55 -1.21
N THR A 162 -0.86 -5.48 -1.57
CA THR A 162 -1.13 -4.75 -2.80
C THR A 162 0.18 -4.45 -3.54
N HIS A 163 0.15 -4.55 -4.87
CA HIS A 163 1.22 -4.08 -5.76
C HIS A 163 0.59 -3.35 -6.95
N ALA A 164 1.27 -2.34 -7.48
CA ALA A 164 0.81 -1.59 -8.65
C ALA A 164 1.87 -1.64 -9.76
N TYR A 165 1.45 -1.91 -10.99
CA TYR A 165 2.34 -1.97 -12.14
C TYR A 165 1.57 -1.79 -13.45
N ASP A 166 1.99 -0.82 -14.26
CA ASP A 166 1.50 -0.59 -15.63
C ASP A 166 -0.01 -0.35 -15.72
N GLY A 167 -0.55 0.48 -14.82
CA GLY A 167 -1.97 0.82 -14.77
C GLY A 167 -2.85 -0.25 -14.11
N LEU A 168 -2.24 -1.33 -13.61
CA LEU A 168 -2.91 -2.42 -12.93
C LEU A 168 -2.60 -2.43 -11.44
N LEU A 169 -3.64 -2.70 -10.64
CA LEU A 169 -3.59 -2.89 -9.21
C LEU A 169 -3.84 -4.36 -8.92
N TYR A 170 -2.89 -5.00 -8.25
CA TYR A 170 -2.92 -6.40 -7.88
C TYR A 170 -3.14 -6.47 -6.39
N ILE A 171 -4.18 -7.18 -5.96
CA ILE A 171 -4.58 -7.28 -4.56
C ILE A 171 -4.66 -8.75 -4.17
N LYS A 172 -3.92 -9.10 -3.14
CA LYS A 172 -4.07 -10.37 -2.44
C LYS A 172 -5.16 -10.24 -1.38
N SER A 173 -6.28 -10.90 -1.61
CA SER A 173 -7.42 -10.94 -0.68
C SER A 173 -7.23 -12.06 0.36
N GLU A 174 -7.60 -11.86 1.63
CA GLU A 174 -7.67 -12.93 2.66
C GLU A 174 -9.10 -13.47 2.84
N LEU A 175 -10.04 -13.05 2.00
CA LEU A 175 -11.40 -13.55 1.98
C LEU A 175 -11.56 -14.59 0.87
N MET A 176 -12.12 -15.74 1.23
CA MET A 176 -12.48 -16.77 0.25
C MET A 176 -13.66 -16.28 -0.59
N GLY A 177 -13.50 -16.25 -1.91
CA GLY A 177 -14.59 -15.94 -2.82
C GLY A 177 -15.71 -16.99 -2.74
N LYS A 178 -16.96 -16.59 -2.98
CA LYS A 178 -18.14 -17.47 -2.88
C LYS A 178 -18.05 -18.72 -3.75
N ASN A 179 -17.33 -18.65 -4.87
CA ASN A 179 -17.23 -19.73 -5.85
C ASN A 179 -15.89 -20.48 -5.76
N GLU A 180 -15.06 -20.20 -4.76
CA GLU A 180 -13.69 -20.73 -4.72
C GLU A 180 -13.61 -22.09 -4.03
N PRO A 181 -13.03 -23.11 -4.69
CA PRO A 181 -12.82 -24.40 -4.05
C PRO A 181 -11.95 -24.26 -2.80
N GLN A 182 -12.43 -24.78 -1.68
CA GLN A 182 -11.70 -24.74 -0.41
C GLN A 182 -10.31 -25.42 -0.50
N SER A 183 -10.16 -26.41 -1.39
CA SER A 183 -8.88 -27.05 -1.69
C SER A 183 -7.86 -26.07 -2.28
N MET A 184 -8.28 -25.24 -3.24
CA MET A 184 -7.44 -24.23 -3.87
C MET A 184 -7.05 -23.13 -2.87
N TRP A 185 -7.99 -22.68 -2.04
CA TRP A 185 -7.74 -21.67 -1.00
C TRP A 185 -6.69 -22.09 0.05
N LYS A 186 -6.54 -23.40 0.29
CA LYS A 186 -5.52 -23.94 1.18
C LYS A 186 -4.13 -24.02 0.54
N GLN A 187 -4.05 -23.98 -0.79
CA GLN A 187 -2.83 -24.21 -1.56
C GLN A 187 -2.34 -22.98 -2.33
N ALA A 188 -3.17 -21.95 -2.44
CA ALA A 188 -2.84 -20.76 -3.20
C ALA A 188 -3.47 -19.50 -2.59
N SER A 189 -2.78 -18.40 -2.79
CA SER A 189 -3.30 -17.06 -2.57
C SER A 189 -4.02 -16.58 -3.84
N ILE A 190 -5.18 -15.95 -3.68
CA ILE A 190 -5.92 -15.34 -4.80
C ILE A 190 -5.41 -13.92 -4.99
N ILE A 191 -5.01 -13.59 -6.23
CA ILE A 191 -4.61 -12.26 -6.64
C ILE A 191 -5.66 -11.69 -7.58
N ASP A 192 -6.42 -10.72 -7.11
CA ASP A 192 -7.40 -9.97 -7.90
C ASP A 192 -6.70 -8.81 -8.63
N VAL A 193 -7.02 -8.60 -9.90
CA VAL A 193 -6.40 -7.60 -10.76
C VAL A 193 -7.43 -6.58 -11.22
N TYR A 194 -7.09 -5.29 -11.07
CA TYR A 194 -7.95 -4.17 -11.40
C TYR A 194 -7.21 -3.17 -12.30
N GLY A 195 -7.90 -2.62 -13.31
CA GLY A 195 -7.48 -1.38 -13.94
C GLY A 195 -7.84 -0.20 -13.05
N TYR A 196 -6.91 0.26 -12.21
CA TYR A 196 -7.21 1.20 -11.12
C TYR A 196 -7.64 2.59 -11.60
N ASN A 197 -7.21 3.02 -12.79
CA ASN A 197 -7.65 4.28 -13.39
C ASN A 197 -9.08 4.22 -13.95
N LYS A 198 -9.53 3.03 -14.37
CA LYS A 198 -10.87 2.82 -14.94
C LYS A 198 -11.87 2.26 -13.92
N ASN A 199 -11.42 1.99 -12.69
CA ASN A 199 -12.18 1.31 -11.66
C ASN A 199 -12.81 -0.01 -12.17
N GLU A 200 -12.01 -0.81 -12.87
CA GLU A 200 -12.50 -1.98 -13.60
C GLU A 200 -11.81 -3.23 -13.09
N TYR A 201 -12.59 -4.23 -12.65
CA TYR A 201 -12.06 -5.56 -12.39
C TYR A 201 -11.67 -6.24 -13.70
N LYS A 202 -10.48 -6.83 -13.76
CA LYS A 202 -9.96 -7.47 -14.96
C LYS A 202 -10.09 -8.99 -14.88
N TYR A 203 -9.46 -9.58 -13.88
CA TYR A 203 -9.40 -11.03 -13.68
C TYR A 203 -8.78 -11.32 -12.31
N SER A 204 -8.77 -12.59 -11.91
CA SER A 204 -8.03 -13.09 -10.76
C SER A 204 -7.19 -14.29 -11.17
N PHE A 205 -6.14 -14.57 -10.42
CA PHE A 205 -5.33 -15.78 -10.61
C PHE A 205 -4.83 -16.34 -9.28
N TYR A 206 -4.55 -17.64 -9.29
CA TYR A 206 -3.94 -18.33 -8.15
C TYR A 206 -2.43 -18.17 -8.18
N ALA A 207 -1.87 -17.62 -7.11
CA ALA A 207 -0.45 -17.65 -6.83
C ALA A 207 -0.21 -18.74 -5.79
N TYR A 208 0.37 -19.86 -6.23
CA TYR A 208 0.54 -21.04 -5.37
C TYR A 208 1.48 -20.77 -4.20
N ASP A 209 1.01 -21.20 -3.04
CA ASP A 209 1.79 -21.25 -1.81
C ASP A 209 2.84 -22.37 -1.93
N HIS A 210 3.84 -22.37 -1.04
CA HIS A 210 4.89 -23.39 -1.05
C HIS A 210 4.91 -24.11 0.29
N LYS A 211 4.69 -25.43 0.25
CA LYS A 211 4.54 -26.28 1.44
C LYS A 211 3.39 -25.78 2.33
N LYS A 212 3.72 -25.23 3.50
CA LYS A 212 2.75 -24.67 4.47
C LYS A 212 2.83 -23.14 4.54
N ASP A 213 3.75 -22.52 3.80
CA ASP A 213 3.98 -21.09 3.84
C ASP A 213 3.14 -20.39 2.76
N LYS A 214 2.38 -19.39 3.19
CA LYS A 214 1.64 -18.50 2.28
C LYS A 214 2.54 -17.42 1.70
N ILE A 215 2.16 -16.87 0.54
CA ILE A 215 2.78 -15.66 0.01
C ILE A 215 2.63 -14.50 1.00
N LYS A 216 3.76 -13.99 1.48
CA LYS A 216 3.83 -12.87 2.44
C LYS A 216 3.93 -11.52 1.75
N GLU A 217 4.67 -11.46 0.66
CA GLU A 217 4.87 -10.28 -0.19
C GLU A 217 4.93 -10.71 -1.64
N PHE A 218 4.59 -9.81 -2.55
CA PHE A 218 4.78 -10.06 -3.97
C PHE A 218 5.13 -8.79 -4.72
N ALA A 219 5.77 -8.97 -5.87
CA ALA A 219 6.08 -7.91 -6.82
C ALA A 219 5.81 -8.42 -8.23
N ILE A 220 5.38 -7.53 -9.12
CA ILE A 220 5.04 -7.85 -10.50
C ILE A 220 5.78 -6.91 -11.43
N ASN A 221 6.22 -7.44 -12.57
CA ASN A 221 6.67 -6.68 -13.72
C ASN A 221 5.99 -7.21 -15.00
N ASN A 222 6.48 -6.79 -16.18
CA ASN A 222 5.88 -7.16 -17.47
C ASN A 222 5.58 -8.65 -17.64
N ASN A 223 6.48 -9.53 -17.20
CA ASN A 223 6.46 -10.95 -17.55
C ASN A 223 6.33 -11.87 -16.33
N TYR A 224 6.60 -11.34 -15.14
CA TYR A 224 6.81 -12.18 -13.96
C TYR A 224 6.03 -11.69 -12.75
N PHE A 225 5.46 -12.66 -12.05
CA PHE A 225 5.07 -12.55 -10.66
C PHE A 225 6.22 -13.08 -9.79
N PHE A 226 6.62 -12.33 -8.78
CA PHE A 226 7.55 -12.74 -7.74
C PHE A 226 6.81 -12.83 -6.42
N GLY A 227 6.85 -13.99 -5.76
CA GLY A 227 6.26 -14.19 -4.44
C GLY A 227 7.32 -14.53 -3.41
N LEU A 228 7.33 -13.84 -2.27
CA LEU A 228 8.10 -14.22 -1.10
C LEU A 228 7.28 -15.21 -0.27
N ILE A 229 7.75 -16.46 -0.19
CA ILE A 229 7.05 -17.59 0.42
C ILE A 229 7.98 -18.25 1.45
N GLY A 230 7.67 -18.08 2.75
CA GLY A 230 8.59 -18.51 3.80
C GLY A 230 9.94 -17.81 3.66
N ASN A 231 10.99 -18.59 3.42
CA ASN A 231 12.35 -18.11 3.12
C ASN A 231 12.74 -18.25 1.63
N SER A 232 11.76 -18.50 0.76
CA SER A 232 11.99 -18.73 -0.67
C SER A 232 11.41 -17.59 -1.52
N LEU A 233 12.06 -17.33 -2.65
CA LEU A 233 11.52 -16.47 -3.71
C LEU A 233 10.99 -17.35 -4.85
N ALA A 234 9.68 -17.34 -5.05
CA ALA A 234 9.03 -18.00 -6.18
C ALA A 234 8.88 -17.02 -7.34
N ARG A 235 9.06 -17.49 -8.58
CA ARG A 235 8.85 -16.73 -9.80
C ARG A 235 7.90 -17.49 -10.72
N TYR A 236 6.83 -16.84 -11.14
CA TYR A 236 5.87 -17.38 -12.11
C TYR A 236 5.85 -16.50 -13.36
N VAL A 237 5.63 -17.10 -14.53
CA VAL A 237 5.40 -16.37 -15.78
C VAL A 237 3.92 -15.98 -15.83
N ILE A 238 3.65 -14.70 -16.08
CA ILE A 238 2.29 -14.23 -16.36
C ILE A 238 2.13 -14.17 -17.88
N ASN A 239 1.32 -15.08 -18.42
CA ASN A 239 0.90 -14.98 -19.83
C ASN A 239 -0.29 -14.02 -19.88
N LYS A 240 -0.12 -12.89 -20.56
CA LYS A 240 -1.17 -11.90 -20.82
C LYS A 240 -2.03 -12.32 -22.02
#